data_AF-A0A2V9KFW9-F1
#
_entry.id   AF-A0A2V9KFW9-F1
#
_cell.length_a   1.000
_cell.length_b   1.000
_cell.length_c   1.000
_cell.angle_alpha   90.00
_cell.angle_beta   90.00
_cell.angle_gamma   90.00
#
_symmetry.space_group_name_H-M   'P 1'
#
loop_
_entity.id
_entity.type
_entity.pdbx_description
1 polymer ?
#
loop_
_entity_poly.entity_id
_entity_poly.type
_entity_poly.pdbx_seq_one_letter_code
_entity_poly.pdbx_strand_id
1 'polypeptide(L)'
;MTCQFARKRLSLYLDERLIGRAAHEVSDHLSACAACRVELDRLALLQSRLGELRRAERGAPSHLRTLVDMRLQMERRDSLLDSLRDAWEYRWSRIRTTEVLWWTARLAGTMASFVFFFALYTAMSPLYVPFPSAPNDRGAWTNLRQQFPQSVLRNLGLIPVEAQRRPISASDAQINDLYLLNFGQSVSRRGADDSFSVLTSVDRSGAAKIQNVLEYPVDSTLLDNFNNMLISARCRPASHNGRAVDSHLVLSFSKISVYD
;
A
#
# COMPACT_ATOMS: atom_id res chain seq x y z
N MET A 1 -53.09 28.23 25.13
CA MET A 1 -54.00 28.40 23.97
C MET A 1 -55.30 27.66 24.18
N THR A 2 -56.42 28.18 23.66
CA THR A 2 -57.70 27.47 23.65
C THR A 2 -57.82 26.54 22.43
N CYS A 3 -58.48 25.39 22.58
CA CYS A 3 -58.64 24.41 21.50
C CYS A 3 -59.35 25.00 20.26
N GLN A 4 -60.25 25.95 20.44
CA GLN A 4 -60.96 26.60 19.34
C GLN A 4 -60.02 27.42 18.45
N PHE A 5 -59.04 28.09 19.05
CA PHE A 5 -58.05 28.88 18.33
C PHE A 5 -57.05 27.98 17.60
N ALA A 6 -56.63 26.89 18.24
CA ALA A 6 -55.79 25.87 17.61
C ALA A 6 -56.48 25.25 16.40
N ARG A 7 -57.75 24.80 16.52
CA ARG A 7 -58.51 24.19 15.41
C ARG A 7 -58.60 25.07 14.16
N LYS A 8 -58.79 26.39 14.30
CA LYS A 8 -58.82 27.32 13.16
C LYS A 8 -57.48 27.43 12.43
N ARG A 9 -56.37 27.12 13.10
CA ARG A 9 -55.01 27.22 12.55
C ARG A 9 -54.44 25.88 12.11
N LEU A 10 -55.11 24.75 12.38
CA LEU A 10 -54.62 23.42 12.01
C LEU A 10 -54.44 23.24 10.50
N SER A 11 -55.32 23.81 9.68
CA SER A 11 -55.17 23.74 8.21
C SER A 11 -53.93 24.48 7.72
N LEU A 12 -53.73 25.70 8.20
CA LEU A 12 -52.56 26.51 7.87
C LEU A 12 -51.26 25.90 8.44
N TYR A 13 -51.35 25.19 9.56
CA TYR A 13 -50.25 24.46 10.16
C TYR A 13 -49.88 23.22 9.32
N LEU A 14 -50.89 22.48 8.83
CA LEU A 14 -50.70 21.32 7.95
C LEU A 14 -50.06 21.72 6.60
N ASP A 15 -50.42 22.89 6.06
CA ASP A 15 -49.83 23.42 4.82
C ASP A 15 -48.47 24.14 5.03
N GLU A 16 -47.87 24.03 6.22
CA GLU A 16 -46.60 24.69 6.61
C GLU A 16 -46.59 26.22 6.41
N ARG A 17 -47.77 26.86 6.41
CA ARG A 17 -47.91 28.32 6.21
C ARG A 17 -47.88 29.14 7.49
N LEU A 18 -47.83 28.51 8.66
CA LEU A 18 -47.58 29.22 9.92
C LEU A 18 -46.07 29.44 10.10
N ILE A 19 -45.67 30.71 10.23
CA ILE A 19 -44.26 31.08 10.43
C ILE A 19 -44.04 31.51 11.89
N GLY A 20 -42.90 31.11 12.47
CA GLY A 20 -42.39 31.64 13.75
C GLY A 20 -43.21 31.22 14.97
N ARG A 21 -43.56 32.20 15.83
CA ARG A 21 -44.14 31.95 17.17
C ARG A 21 -45.49 31.22 17.12
N ALA A 22 -46.32 31.54 16.13
CA ALA A 22 -47.63 30.92 15.99
C ALA A 22 -47.55 29.41 15.70
N ALA A 23 -46.51 28.96 15.00
CA ALA A 23 -46.27 27.54 14.74
C ALA A 23 -45.89 26.81 16.03
N HIS A 24 -45.01 27.42 16.84
CA HIS A 24 -44.63 26.88 18.15
C HIS A 24 -45.81 26.80 19.12
N GLU A 25 -46.65 27.83 19.20
CA GLU A 25 -47.83 27.81 20.08
C GLU A 25 -48.81 26.68 19.73
N VAL A 26 -48.95 26.38 18.44
CA VAL A 26 -49.79 25.27 17.96
C VAL A 26 -49.11 23.92 18.20
N SER A 27 -47.80 23.78 17.97
CA SER A 27 -47.07 22.54 18.26
C SER A 27 -47.08 22.20 19.74
N ASP A 28 -46.90 23.20 20.60
CA ASP A 28 -46.95 23.04 22.06
C ASP A 28 -48.35 22.62 22.50
N HIS A 29 -49.40 23.21 21.93
CA HIS A 29 -50.77 22.80 22.22
C HIS A 29 -51.08 21.37 21.74
N LEU A 30 -50.58 20.97 20.57
CA LEU A 30 -50.68 19.60 20.07
C LEU A 30 -49.96 18.63 21.01
N SER A 31 -48.84 19.01 21.62
CA SER A 31 -48.14 18.17 22.61
C SER A 31 -48.97 17.88 23.87
N ALA A 32 -49.95 18.74 24.20
CA ALA A 32 -50.79 18.60 25.39
C ALA A 32 -52.21 18.08 25.11
N CYS A 33 -52.79 18.33 23.92
CA CYS A 33 -54.20 18.04 23.63
C CYS A 33 -54.39 16.92 22.60
N ALA A 34 -54.88 15.76 23.05
CA ALA A 34 -55.17 14.61 22.18
C ALA A 34 -56.31 14.89 21.16
N ALA A 35 -57.35 15.63 21.55
CA ALA A 35 -58.48 15.92 20.66
C ALA A 35 -58.06 16.74 19.42
N CYS A 36 -57.15 17.69 19.58
CA CYS A 36 -56.63 18.48 18.46
C CYS A 36 -55.71 17.66 17.54
N ARG A 37 -55.00 16.65 18.07
CA ARG A 37 -54.22 15.70 17.25
C ARG A 37 -55.12 14.87 16.34
N VAL A 38 -56.21 14.33 16.89
CA VAL A 38 -57.18 13.53 16.10
C VAL A 38 -57.76 14.35 14.96
N GLU A 39 -58.06 15.63 15.18
CA GLU A 39 -58.54 16.51 14.10
C GLU A 39 -57.46 16.82 13.06
N LEU A 40 -56.19 16.95 13.47
CA LEU A 40 -55.07 17.10 12.54
C LEU A 40 -54.91 15.83 11.68
N ASP A 41 -55.00 14.64 12.29
CA ASP A 41 -54.91 13.36 11.58
C ASP A 41 -56.07 13.18 10.58
N ARG A 42 -57.28 13.61 10.94
CA ARG A 42 -58.43 13.62 10.02
C ARG A 42 -58.20 14.53 8.82
N LEU A 43 -57.64 15.72 9.03
CA LEU A 43 -57.29 16.65 7.95
C LEU A 43 -56.18 16.07 7.06
N ALA A 44 -55.16 15.46 7.64
CA ALA A 44 -54.08 14.79 6.90
C ALA A 44 -54.60 13.60 6.08
N LEU A 45 -55.52 12.81 6.63
CA LEU A 45 -56.18 11.71 5.92
C LEU A 45 -57.03 12.23 4.74
N LEU A 46 -57.74 13.34 4.92
CA LEU A 46 -58.51 13.96 3.84
C LEU A 46 -57.58 14.46 2.72
N GLN A 47 -56.46 15.10 3.09
CA GLN A 47 -55.46 15.58 2.12
C GLN A 47 -54.81 14.44 1.34
N SER A 48 -54.48 13.32 2.00
CA SER A 48 -53.88 12.16 1.32
C SER A 48 -54.85 11.51 0.32
N ARG A 49 -56.13 11.36 0.70
CA ARG A 49 -57.21 10.87 -0.20
C ARG A 49 -57.42 11.79 -1.40
N LEU A 50 -57.42 13.11 -1.20
CA LEU A 50 -57.49 14.07 -2.31
C LEU A 50 -56.22 14.04 -3.18
N GLY A 51 -55.05 13.80 -2.56
CA GLY A 51 -53.78 13.65 -3.25
C GLY A 51 -53.75 12.42 -4.16
N GLU A 52 -54.34 11.30 -3.73
CA GLU A 52 -54.48 10.08 -4.54
C GLU A 52 -55.29 10.33 -5.82
N LEU A 53 -56.41 11.06 -5.70
CA LEU A 53 -57.24 11.43 -6.85
C LEU A 53 -56.50 12.38 -7.82
N ARG A 54 -55.74 13.34 -7.29
CA ARG A 54 -54.98 14.31 -8.10
C ARG A 54 -53.78 13.71 -8.85
N ARG A 55 -53.19 12.62 -8.35
CA ARG A 55 -52.02 11.99 -9.01
C ARG A 55 -52.37 11.35 -10.35
N ALA A 56 -53.64 11.00 -10.59
CA ALA A 56 -54.08 10.38 -11.84
C ALA A 56 -53.99 11.32 -13.06
N GLU A 57 -54.00 12.64 -12.85
CA GLU A 57 -54.20 13.62 -13.93
C GLU A 57 -52.90 14.21 -14.49
N ARG A 58 -51.77 14.07 -13.78
CA ARG A 58 -50.44 14.53 -14.25
C ARG A 58 -49.38 13.50 -13.88
N GLY A 59 -49.22 12.50 -14.73
CA GLY A 59 -48.03 11.66 -14.72
C GLY A 59 -46.80 12.57 -14.86
N ALA A 60 -45.97 12.64 -13.81
CA ALA A 60 -44.71 13.36 -13.87
C ALA A 60 -43.91 12.83 -15.09
N PRO A 61 -43.42 13.72 -15.97
CA PRO A 61 -42.73 13.29 -17.18
C PRO A 61 -41.52 12.43 -16.80
N SER A 62 -41.33 11.33 -17.53
CA SER A 62 -40.39 10.26 -17.18
C SER A 62 -38.95 10.75 -16.96
N HIS A 63 -38.52 11.82 -17.65
CA HIS A 63 -37.19 12.40 -17.53
C HIS A 63 -36.91 13.01 -16.14
N LEU A 64 -37.93 13.46 -15.40
CA LEU A 64 -37.73 14.02 -14.06
C LEU A 64 -37.30 12.95 -13.06
N ARG A 65 -37.81 11.72 -13.20
CA ARG A 65 -37.40 10.61 -12.33
C ARG A 65 -35.92 10.29 -12.54
N THR A 66 -35.48 10.22 -13.80
CA THR A 66 -34.07 10.00 -14.13
C THR A 66 -33.17 11.11 -13.61
N LEU A 67 -33.60 12.37 -13.66
CA LEU A 67 -32.84 13.49 -13.09
C LEU A 67 -32.74 13.43 -11.56
N VAL A 68 -33.83 13.06 -10.88
CA VAL A 68 -33.84 12.90 -9.42
C VAL A 68 -32.97 11.71 -9.01
N ASP A 69 -33.08 10.57 -9.68
CA ASP A 69 -32.26 9.39 -9.41
C ASP A 69 -30.78 9.68 -9.64
N MET A 70 -30.44 10.39 -10.72
CA MET A 70 -29.07 10.83 -10.99
C MET A 70 -28.55 11.75 -9.88
N ARG A 71 -29.35 12.71 -9.41
CA ARG A 71 -28.97 13.63 -8.33
C ARG A 71 -28.80 12.92 -6.99
N LEU A 72 -29.70 12.01 -6.65
CA LEU A 72 -29.62 11.19 -5.43
C LEU A 72 -28.39 10.28 -5.45
N GLN A 73 -28.01 9.75 -6.61
CA GLN A 73 -26.78 8.97 -6.77
C GLN A 73 -25.52 9.83 -6.62
N MET A 74 -25.52 11.05 -7.17
CA MET A 74 -24.39 12.00 -6.99
C MET A 74 -24.19 12.34 -5.52
N GLU A 75 -25.26 12.73 -4.82
CA GLU A 75 -25.18 13.13 -3.41
C GLU A 75 -24.74 11.98 -2.49
N ARG A 76 -25.16 10.75 -2.79
CA ARG A 76 -24.72 9.55 -2.05
C ARG A 76 -23.24 9.23 -2.30
N ARG A 77 -22.70 9.53 -3.49
CA ARG A 77 -21.29 9.28 -3.83
C ARG A 77 -20.36 10.38 -3.32
N ASP A 78 -20.84 11.61 -3.30
CA ASP A 78 -20.05 12.78 -2.87
C ASP A 78 -19.97 12.88 -1.34
N SER A 79 -20.97 12.39 -0.59
CA SER A 79 -20.95 12.40 0.89
C SER A 79 -19.71 11.78 1.54
N LEU A 80 -19.12 10.75 0.93
CA LEU A 80 -17.91 10.11 1.45
C LEU A 80 -16.65 10.94 1.18
N LEU A 81 -16.55 11.54 -0.01
CA LEU A 81 -15.40 12.35 -0.38
C LEU A 81 -15.44 13.72 0.31
N ASP A 82 -16.61 14.33 0.39
CA ASP A 82 -16.80 15.62 1.08
C ASP A 82 -16.62 15.47 2.59
N SER A 83 -17.08 14.38 3.22
CA SER A 83 -16.82 14.14 4.65
C SER A 83 -15.32 14.00 4.96
N LEU A 84 -14.57 13.30 4.10
CA LEU A 84 -13.12 13.17 4.24
C LEU A 84 -12.40 14.50 3.99
N ARG A 85 -12.85 15.25 2.99
CA ARG A 85 -12.32 16.56 2.65
C ARG A 85 -12.57 17.56 3.76
N ASP A 86 -13.77 17.62 4.32
CA ASP A 86 -14.13 18.52 5.41
C ASP A 86 -13.37 18.18 6.70
N ALA A 87 -13.22 16.89 7.02
CA ALA A 87 -12.41 16.45 8.14
C ALA A 87 -10.92 16.82 7.94
N TRP A 88 -10.43 16.72 6.71
CA TRP A 88 -9.08 17.10 6.35
C TRP A 88 -8.88 18.62 6.40
N GLU A 89 -9.80 19.40 5.83
CA GLU A 89 -9.77 20.87 5.83
C GLU A 89 -9.91 21.43 7.24
N TYR A 90 -10.74 20.83 8.11
CA TYR A 90 -10.84 21.22 9.52
C TYR A 90 -9.54 20.96 10.28
N ARG A 91 -8.92 19.78 10.08
CA ARG A 91 -7.61 19.48 10.66
C ARG A 91 -6.52 20.40 10.12
N TRP A 92 -6.54 20.70 8.83
CA TRP A 92 -5.56 21.57 8.18
C TRP A 92 -5.71 23.03 8.62
N SER A 93 -6.94 23.50 8.81
CA SER A 93 -7.26 24.82 9.37
C SER A 93 -6.73 24.94 10.80
N ARG A 94 -6.93 23.92 11.65
CA ARG A 94 -6.43 23.88 13.02
C ARG A 94 -4.90 23.83 13.11
N ILE A 95 -4.25 23.18 12.14
CA ILE A 95 -2.79 23.17 12.02
C ILE A 95 -2.27 24.55 11.61
N ARG A 96 -2.96 25.25 10.70
CA ARG A 96 -2.53 26.56 10.19
C ARG A 96 -2.66 27.69 11.22
N THR A 97 -3.57 27.59 12.20
CA THR A 97 -3.84 28.66 13.18
C THR A 97 -3.11 28.50 14.51
N THR A 98 -2.28 27.47 14.68
CA THR A 98 -1.55 27.25 15.93
C THR A 98 -0.06 27.58 15.76
N GLU A 99 0.51 28.36 16.69
CA GLU A 99 1.95 28.68 16.82
C GLU A 99 2.86 27.42 16.88
N VAL A 100 2.23 26.26 17.01
CA VAL A 100 2.79 24.91 16.92
C VAL A 100 3.59 24.71 15.64
N LEU A 101 3.24 25.36 14.52
CA LEU A 101 4.00 25.19 13.27
C LEU A 101 5.48 25.58 13.42
N TRP A 102 5.76 26.67 14.14
CA TRP A 102 7.14 27.13 14.39
C TRP A 102 7.92 26.14 15.26
N TRP A 103 7.27 25.59 16.29
CA TRP A 103 7.86 24.57 17.16
C TRP A 103 8.06 23.24 16.45
N THR A 104 7.13 22.79 15.61
CA THR A 104 7.24 21.53 14.87
C THR A 104 8.35 21.54 13.83
N ALA A 105 8.55 22.63 13.10
CA ALA A 105 9.66 22.76 12.17
C ALA A 105 11.02 22.70 12.90
N ARG A 106 11.11 23.34 14.08
CA ARG A 106 12.33 23.36 14.90
C ARG A 106 12.61 22.00 15.56
N LEU A 107 11.57 21.31 16.03
CA LEU A 107 11.68 19.95 16.56
C LEU A 107 12.03 18.93 15.46
N ALA A 108 11.44 19.05 14.27
CA ALA A 108 11.76 18.18 13.14
C ALA A 108 13.23 18.34 12.71
N GLY A 109 13.73 19.57 12.65
CA GLY A 109 15.14 19.84 12.31
C GLY A 109 16.11 19.31 13.36
N THR A 110 15.83 19.53 14.65
CA THR A 110 16.70 19.00 15.73
C THR A 110 16.68 17.47 15.79
N MET A 111 15.53 16.84 15.57
CA MET A 111 15.42 15.39 15.48
C MET A 111 16.17 14.83 14.26
N ALA A 112 16.04 15.45 13.09
CA ALA A 112 16.75 15.01 11.89
C ALA A 112 18.28 15.09 12.06
N SER A 113 18.77 16.20 12.64
CA SER A 113 20.19 16.34 12.97
C SER A 113 20.63 15.31 14.01
N PHE A 114 19.85 15.08 15.06
CA PHE A 114 20.17 14.07 16.08
C PHE A 114 20.27 12.67 15.48
N VAL A 115 19.32 12.29 14.62
CA VAL A 115 19.33 10.99 13.92
C VAL A 115 20.54 10.88 13.00
N PHE A 116 20.89 11.94 12.27
CA PHE A 116 22.05 11.95 11.38
C PHE A 116 23.37 11.79 12.16
N PHE A 117 23.55 12.54 13.24
CA PHE A 117 24.73 12.43 14.10
C PHE A 117 24.78 11.09 14.83
N PHE A 118 23.63 10.56 15.26
CA PHE A 118 23.54 9.24 15.86
C PHE A 118 23.93 8.15 14.86
N ALA A 119 23.43 8.22 13.63
CA ALA A 119 23.79 7.29 12.55
C ALA A 119 25.30 7.36 12.25
N LEU A 120 25.88 8.56 12.12
CA LEU A 120 27.32 8.75 11.94
C LEU A 120 28.13 8.18 13.12
N TYR A 121 27.66 8.39 14.35
CA TYR A 121 28.31 7.87 15.55
C TYR A 121 28.26 6.34 15.60
N THR A 122 27.13 5.72 15.26
CA THR A 122 27.02 4.25 15.18
C THR A 122 27.87 3.65 14.06
N ALA A 123 28.12 4.40 12.98
CA ALA A 123 29.00 3.97 11.90
C ALA A 123 30.48 4.04 12.29
N MET A 124 30.89 5.02 13.10
CA MET A 124 32.28 5.18 13.54
C MET A 124 32.63 4.33 14.77
N SER A 125 31.68 4.16 15.69
CA SER A 125 31.80 3.27 16.85
C SER A 125 30.62 2.31 16.84
N PRO A 126 30.78 1.04 16.43
CA PRO A 126 29.71 0.05 16.52
C PRO A 126 29.43 -0.21 17.99
N LEU A 127 28.48 0.55 18.55
CA LEU A 127 27.89 0.29 19.85
C LEU A 127 27.18 -1.06 19.76
N TYR A 128 27.83 -2.10 20.27
CA TYR A 128 27.18 -3.37 20.56
C TYR A 128 26.20 -3.14 21.72
N VAL A 129 24.97 -2.73 21.38
CA VAL A 129 23.86 -2.73 22.32
C VAL A 129 23.35 -4.17 22.38
N PRO A 130 23.53 -4.90 23.49
CA PRO A 130 22.97 -6.24 23.62
C PRO A 130 21.46 -6.09 23.77
N PHE A 131 20.75 -6.09 22.65
CA PHE A 131 19.30 -6.24 22.68
C PHE A 131 18.99 -7.66 23.16
N PRO A 132 18.19 -7.84 24.23
CA PRO A 132 17.63 -9.13 24.55
C PRO A 132 16.91 -9.64 23.30
N SER A 133 17.25 -10.84 22.87
CA SER A 133 16.65 -11.54 21.74
C SER A 133 15.16 -11.77 22.02
N ALA A 134 14.34 -10.79 21.66
CA ALA A 134 12.91 -10.96 21.57
C ALA A 134 12.62 -11.97 20.44
N PRO A 135 11.72 -12.94 20.66
CA PRO A 135 11.41 -13.95 19.66
C PRO A 135 10.86 -13.31 18.39
N ASN A 136 11.29 -13.90 17.29
CA ASN A 136 11.23 -13.44 15.92
C ASN A 136 9.79 -13.43 15.35
N ASP A 137 8.95 -12.47 15.76
CA ASP A 137 7.60 -12.24 15.19
C ASP A 137 7.43 -10.85 14.54
N ARG A 138 8.54 -10.17 14.23
CA ARG A 138 8.55 -8.88 13.50
C ARG A 138 8.77 -9.02 11.99
N GLY A 139 8.55 -10.20 11.42
CA GLY A 139 8.60 -10.44 9.98
C GLY A 139 7.35 -10.02 9.21
N ALA A 140 6.19 -9.83 9.88
CA ALA A 140 4.94 -9.57 9.16
C ALA A 140 4.80 -8.11 8.66
N TRP A 141 5.26 -7.13 9.45
CA TRP A 141 5.01 -5.70 9.18
C TRP A 141 6.08 -5.04 8.29
N THR A 142 7.31 -5.54 8.29
CA THR A 142 8.40 -5.06 7.42
C THR A 142 8.28 -5.59 5.99
N ASN A 143 7.86 -6.86 5.84
CA ASN A 143 7.62 -7.48 4.54
C ASN A 143 6.45 -6.81 3.79
N LEU A 144 5.36 -6.46 4.47
CA LEU A 144 4.18 -5.88 3.82
C LEU A 144 4.47 -4.51 3.19
N ARG A 145 5.23 -3.63 3.88
CA ARG A 145 5.55 -2.29 3.38
C ARG A 145 6.56 -2.30 2.22
N GLN A 146 7.42 -3.31 2.16
CA GLN A 146 8.41 -3.46 1.09
C GLN A 146 7.87 -4.25 -0.13
N GLN A 147 6.91 -5.17 0.07
CA GLN A 147 6.34 -5.97 -1.01
C GLN A 147 5.32 -5.21 -1.87
N PHE A 148 4.46 -4.35 -1.29
CA PHE A 148 3.41 -3.64 -2.04
C PHE A 148 3.91 -2.81 -3.22
N PRO A 149 4.96 -1.96 -3.11
CA PRO A 149 5.45 -1.23 -4.27
C PRO A 149 6.11 -2.16 -5.29
N GLN A 150 6.84 -3.19 -4.83
CA GLN A 150 7.58 -4.09 -5.71
C GLN A 150 6.67 -5.04 -6.52
N SER A 151 5.58 -5.55 -5.95
CA SER A 151 4.65 -6.44 -6.66
C SER A 151 3.85 -5.70 -7.73
N VAL A 152 3.47 -4.44 -7.46
CA VAL A 152 2.74 -3.60 -8.43
C VAL A 152 3.66 -3.18 -9.58
N LEU A 153 4.89 -2.75 -9.29
CA LEU A 153 5.89 -2.41 -10.31
C LEU A 153 6.29 -3.63 -11.18
N ARG A 154 6.36 -4.83 -10.58
CA ARG A 154 6.68 -6.08 -11.28
C ARG A 154 5.57 -6.50 -12.25
N ASN A 155 4.31 -6.37 -11.84
CA ASN A 155 3.16 -6.67 -12.70
C ASN A 155 2.98 -5.68 -13.85
N LEU A 156 3.56 -4.48 -13.73
CA LEU A 156 3.54 -3.44 -14.77
C LEU A 156 4.77 -3.48 -15.69
N GLY A 157 5.73 -4.40 -15.47
CA GLY A 157 6.91 -4.53 -16.32
C GLY A 157 7.93 -3.38 -16.19
N LEU A 158 7.84 -2.56 -15.13
CA LEU A 158 8.61 -1.32 -14.96
C LEU A 158 9.89 -1.49 -14.13
N ILE A 159 10.30 -2.73 -13.86
CA ILE A 159 11.52 -3.01 -13.10
C ILE A 159 12.60 -3.44 -14.09
N PRO A 160 13.78 -2.78 -14.13
CA PRO A 160 14.91 -3.24 -14.93
C PRO A 160 15.24 -4.70 -14.55
N VAL A 161 15.57 -5.54 -15.53
CA VAL A 161 15.75 -7.00 -15.36
C VAL A 161 16.77 -7.34 -14.25
N GLU A 162 17.71 -6.42 -14.01
CA GLU A 162 18.69 -6.49 -12.93
C GLU A 162 18.06 -6.45 -11.52
N ALA A 163 16.99 -5.68 -11.33
CA ALA A 163 16.30 -5.53 -10.05
C ALA A 163 15.22 -6.60 -9.80
N GLN A 164 14.98 -7.50 -10.76
CA GLN A 164 14.17 -8.71 -10.55
C GLN A 164 14.96 -9.88 -9.95
N ARG A 165 16.30 -9.76 -9.83
CA ARG A 165 17.09 -10.75 -9.09
C ARG A 165 16.63 -10.75 -7.63
N ARG A 166 16.18 -11.90 -7.13
CA ARG A 166 15.86 -12.07 -5.71
C ARG A 166 17.06 -11.53 -4.90
N PRO A 167 16.83 -10.71 -3.86
CA PRO A 167 17.93 -10.28 -3.01
C PRO A 167 18.64 -11.53 -2.52
N ILE A 168 19.94 -11.61 -2.79
CA ILE A 168 20.74 -12.79 -2.50
C ILE A 168 20.60 -13.04 -1.00
N SER A 169 19.90 -14.10 -0.62
CA SER A 169 19.59 -14.33 0.78
C SER A 169 20.86 -14.74 1.49
N ALA A 170 21.00 -14.34 2.75
CA ALA A 170 22.07 -14.84 3.61
C ALA A 170 22.00 -16.38 3.78
N SER A 171 20.92 -17.03 3.36
CA SER A 171 20.80 -18.49 3.28
C SER A 171 21.34 -19.13 2.00
N ASP A 172 21.65 -18.37 0.95
CA ASP A 172 21.92 -18.95 -0.37
C ASP A 172 23.39 -19.33 -0.55
N ALA A 173 23.64 -20.36 -1.36
CA ALA A 173 24.99 -20.75 -1.72
C ALA A 173 25.68 -19.64 -2.53
N GLN A 174 26.95 -19.39 -2.27
CA GLN A 174 27.72 -18.35 -2.94
C GLN A 174 29.19 -18.77 -3.12
N ILE A 175 29.79 -18.30 -4.19
CA ILE A 175 31.25 -18.36 -4.39
C ILE A 175 31.81 -16.96 -4.17
N ASN A 176 33.03 -16.86 -3.63
CA ASN A 176 33.68 -15.56 -3.45
C ASN A 176 34.07 -14.97 -4.81
N ASP A 177 33.63 -13.74 -5.06
CA ASP A 177 33.87 -13.01 -6.30
C ASP A 177 35.35 -12.91 -6.68
N LEU A 178 36.26 -12.93 -5.70
CA LEU A 178 37.70 -12.88 -5.95
C LEU A 178 38.20 -14.03 -6.84
N TYR A 179 37.66 -15.25 -6.68
CA TYR A 179 38.03 -16.38 -7.51
C TYR A 179 37.54 -16.21 -8.95
N LEU A 180 36.35 -15.62 -9.12
CA LEU A 180 35.79 -15.32 -10.44
C LEU A 180 36.57 -14.21 -11.14
N LEU A 181 37.00 -13.19 -10.41
CA LEU A 181 37.84 -12.11 -10.94
C LEU A 181 39.22 -12.64 -11.37
N ASN A 182 39.86 -13.46 -10.53
CA ASN A 182 41.16 -14.06 -10.85
C ASN A 182 41.04 -15.01 -12.05
N PHE A 183 39.96 -15.78 -12.13
CA PHE A 183 39.68 -16.61 -13.30
C PHE A 183 39.55 -15.74 -14.56
N GLY A 184 38.77 -14.67 -14.53
CA GLY A 184 38.62 -13.74 -15.65
C GLY A 184 39.96 -13.17 -16.15
N GLN A 185 40.90 -12.90 -15.24
CA GLN A 185 42.26 -12.45 -15.60
C GLN A 185 43.12 -13.56 -16.23
N SER A 186 42.85 -14.82 -15.89
CA SER A 186 43.55 -15.99 -16.45
C SER A 186 43.03 -16.42 -17.82
N VAL A 187 41.85 -15.94 -18.25
CA VAL A 187 41.28 -16.26 -19.56
C VAL A 187 42.14 -15.65 -20.68
N SER A 188 42.37 -16.44 -21.74
CA SER A 188 43.12 -16.01 -22.92
C SER A 188 42.58 -14.70 -23.51
N ARG A 189 43.45 -13.70 -23.66
CA ARG A 189 43.18 -12.44 -24.37
C ARG A 189 43.09 -12.58 -25.89
N ARG A 190 43.39 -13.76 -26.43
CA ARG A 190 43.24 -14.06 -27.86
C ARG A 190 42.03 -14.95 -28.07
N GLY A 191 41.24 -14.66 -29.11
CA GLY A 191 40.17 -15.53 -29.57
C GLY A 191 38.79 -14.87 -29.63
N ALA A 192 37.89 -15.56 -30.33
CA ALA A 192 36.48 -15.23 -30.46
C ALA A 192 35.75 -15.25 -29.11
N ASP A 193 34.55 -14.67 -29.12
CA ASP A 193 33.61 -14.73 -28.01
C ASP A 193 33.26 -16.20 -27.69
N ASP A 194 33.12 -16.52 -26.42
CA ASP A 194 32.80 -17.88 -25.97
C ASP A 194 31.91 -17.82 -24.73
N SER A 195 31.01 -18.79 -24.58
CA SER A 195 30.11 -18.88 -23.43
C SER A 195 29.96 -20.31 -22.98
N PHE A 196 29.88 -20.50 -21.66
CA PHE A 196 29.65 -21.81 -21.08
C PHE A 196 28.86 -21.69 -19.78
N SER A 197 28.15 -22.76 -19.45
CA SER A 197 27.35 -22.83 -18.22
C SER A 197 27.50 -24.18 -17.54
N VAL A 198 27.64 -24.13 -16.21
CA VAL A 198 28.01 -25.29 -15.41
C VAL A 198 27.11 -25.37 -14.18
N LEU A 199 26.57 -26.56 -13.93
CA LEU A 199 25.92 -26.93 -12.69
C LEU A 199 26.98 -27.44 -11.71
N THR A 200 27.17 -26.69 -10.64
CA THR A 200 28.13 -26.97 -9.57
C THR A 200 27.39 -27.44 -8.33
N SER A 201 27.86 -28.52 -7.72
CA SER A 201 27.43 -28.93 -6.38
C SER A 201 28.40 -28.36 -5.34
N VAL A 202 27.85 -27.80 -4.26
CA VAL A 202 28.58 -27.27 -3.11
C VAL A 202 28.19 -28.08 -1.88
N ASP A 203 29.15 -28.79 -1.33
CA ASP A 203 29.00 -29.59 -0.11
C ASP A 203 28.93 -28.69 1.14
N ARG A 204 28.45 -29.23 2.27
CA ARG A 204 28.40 -28.55 3.58
C ARG A 204 29.76 -28.06 4.06
N SER A 205 30.84 -28.67 3.57
CA SER A 205 32.23 -28.25 3.81
C SER A 205 32.65 -27.00 3.03
N GLY A 206 31.81 -26.53 2.11
CA GLY A 206 32.12 -25.42 1.21
C GLY A 206 33.03 -25.79 0.03
N ALA A 207 33.30 -27.09 -0.17
CA ALA A 207 33.97 -27.58 -1.37
C ALA A 207 32.99 -27.63 -2.54
N ALA A 208 33.43 -27.14 -3.71
CA ALA A 208 32.63 -27.11 -4.92
C ALA A 208 33.16 -28.12 -5.96
N LYS A 209 32.25 -28.78 -6.67
CA LYS A 209 32.56 -29.69 -7.77
C LYS A 209 31.58 -29.52 -8.91
N ILE A 210 32.08 -29.59 -10.14
CA ILE A 210 31.24 -29.61 -11.34
C ILE A 210 30.45 -30.92 -11.33
N GLN A 211 29.12 -30.81 -11.32
CA GLN A 211 28.21 -31.93 -11.42
C GLN A 211 27.83 -32.21 -12.87
N ASN A 212 27.51 -31.15 -13.62
CA ASN A 212 27.16 -31.25 -15.03
C ASN A 212 27.54 -29.97 -15.78
N VAL A 213 27.92 -30.09 -17.04
CA VAL A 213 28.15 -28.96 -17.94
C VAL A 213 26.92 -28.83 -18.82
N LEU A 214 26.22 -27.70 -18.71
CA LEU A 214 24.97 -27.44 -19.44
C LEU A 214 25.27 -26.94 -20.86
N GLU A 215 26.31 -26.13 -21.00
CA GLU A 215 26.77 -25.57 -22.27
C GLU A 215 28.28 -25.64 -22.29
N TYR A 216 28.83 -26.23 -23.36
CA TYR A 216 30.27 -26.43 -23.51
C TYR A 216 30.89 -25.25 -24.27
N PRO A 217 32.05 -24.73 -23.82
CA PRO A 217 32.79 -23.72 -24.57
C PRO A 217 33.41 -24.33 -25.83
N VAL A 218 33.67 -23.48 -26.82
CA VAL A 218 34.45 -23.88 -28.01
C VAL A 218 35.89 -24.20 -27.61
N ASP A 219 36.44 -23.45 -26.66
CA ASP A 219 37.78 -23.70 -26.11
C ASP A 219 37.72 -24.60 -24.86
N SER A 220 38.09 -25.88 -25.03
CA SER A 220 38.18 -26.84 -23.91
C SER A 220 39.11 -26.42 -22.77
N THR A 221 40.16 -25.63 -23.07
CA THR A 221 41.11 -25.19 -22.04
C THR A 221 40.48 -24.23 -21.03
N LEU A 222 39.44 -23.51 -21.46
CA LEU A 222 38.68 -22.59 -20.63
C LEU A 222 37.94 -23.37 -19.53
N LEU A 223 37.30 -24.47 -19.90
CA LEU A 223 36.59 -25.34 -18.96
C LEU A 223 37.54 -26.00 -17.96
N ASP A 224 38.71 -26.45 -18.41
CA ASP A 224 39.73 -27.03 -17.53
C ASP A 224 40.29 -26.01 -16.52
N ASN A 225 40.57 -24.79 -16.97
CA ASN A 225 40.98 -23.69 -16.10
C ASN A 225 39.91 -23.34 -15.08
N PHE A 226 38.64 -23.35 -15.49
CA PHE A 226 37.51 -23.13 -14.59
C PHE A 226 37.40 -24.25 -13.54
N ASN A 227 37.56 -25.51 -13.94
CA ASN A 227 37.54 -26.65 -13.03
C ASN A 227 38.66 -26.57 -11.99
N ASN A 228 39.89 -26.23 -12.40
CA ASN A 228 41.01 -26.03 -11.49
C ASN A 228 40.77 -24.90 -10.49
N MET A 229 40.19 -23.79 -10.96
CA MET A 229 39.76 -22.70 -10.09
C MET A 229 38.68 -23.14 -9.11
N LEU A 230 37.67 -23.88 -9.56
CA LEU A 230 36.56 -24.32 -8.72
C LEU A 230 36.99 -25.28 -7.60
N ILE A 231 37.92 -26.20 -7.90
CA ILE A 231 38.48 -27.13 -6.91
C ILE A 231 39.26 -26.39 -5.81
N SER A 232 39.91 -25.29 -6.15
CA SER A 232 40.66 -24.45 -5.20
C SER A 232 39.79 -23.38 -4.50
N ALA A 233 38.61 -23.10 -5.03
CA ALA A 233 37.70 -22.10 -4.49
C ALA A 233 37.04 -22.58 -3.19
N ARG A 234 36.88 -21.65 -2.24
CA ARG A 234 36.04 -21.85 -1.07
C ARG A 234 34.67 -21.22 -1.31
N CYS A 235 33.65 -22.07 -1.37
CA CYS A 235 32.27 -21.65 -1.51
C CYS A 235 31.59 -21.63 -0.14
N ARG A 236 30.60 -20.76 0.01
CA ARG A 236 29.66 -20.76 1.11
C ARG A 236 28.47 -21.64 0.73
N PRO A 237 28.19 -22.74 1.44
CA PRO A 237 27.03 -23.56 1.18
C PRO A 237 25.74 -22.82 1.56
N ALA A 238 24.61 -23.28 1.00
CA ALA A 238 23.32 -22.79 1.47
C ALA A 238 23.09 -23.19 2.93
N SER A 239 22.33 -22.39 3.67
CA SER A 239 21.96 -22.69 5.04
C SER A 239 20.45 -22.75 5.23
N HIS A 240 19.98 -23.78 5.93
CA HIS A 240 18.59 -23.94 6.33
C HIS A 240 18.54 -24.05 7.85
N ASN A 241 17.77 -23.18 8.50
CA ASN A 241 17.71 -23.08 9.96
C ASN A 241 19.09 -22.95 10.64
N GLY A 242 20.00 -22.19 10.02
CA GLY A 242 21.36 -21.96 10.55
C GLY A 242 22.34 -23.12 10.39
N ARG A 243 21.95 -24.22 9.71
CA ARG A 243 22.83 -25.36 9.40
C ARG A 243 23.18 -25.36 7.92
N ALA A 244 24.45 -25.64 7.60
CA ALA A 244 24.89 -25.81 6.23
C ALA A 244 24.24 -27.05 5.59
N VAL A 245 23.75 -26.90 4.37
CA VAL A 245 23.11 -27.96 3.58
C VAL A 245 23.80 -28.04 2.22
N ASP A 246 23.83 -29.24 1.66
CA ASP A 246 24.28 -29.47 0.29
C ASP A 246 23.45 -28.63 -0.67
N SER A 247 24.12 -27.95 -1.57
CA SER A 247 23.50 -26.92 -2.41
C SER A 247 24.05 -26.96 -3.82
N HIS A 248 23.30 -26.37 -4.75
CA HIS A 248 23.68 -26.33 -6.16
C HIS A 248 23.78 -24.88 -6.62
N LEU A 249 24.78 -24.61 -7.45
CA LEU A 249 25.04 -23.33 -8.08
C LEU A 249 25.04 -23.52 -9.59
N VAL A 250 24.27 -22.70 -10.29
CA VAL A 250 24.38 -22.59 -11.75
C VAL A 250 25.21 -21.36 -12.04
N LEU A 251 26.36 -21.57 -12.67
CA LEU A 251 27.28 -20.52 -13.06
C LEU A 251 27.29 -20.43 -14.58
N SER A 252 27.04 -19.23 -15.11
CA SER A 252 27.09 -18.95 -16.54
C SER A 252 28.10 -17.86 -16.77
N PHE A 253 29.01 -18.11 -17.70
CA PHE A 253 30.09 -17.21 -18.08
C PHE A 253 29.98 -16.89 -19.56
N SER A 254 30.22 -15.62 -19.88
CA SER A 254 30.38 -15.15 -21.25
C SER A 254 31.67 -14.35 -21.32
N LYS A 255 32.57 -14.80 -22.18
CA LYS A 255 33.76 -14.09 -22.59
C LYS A 255 33.40 -13.23 -23.80
N ILE A 256 33.58 -11.93 -23.66
CA ILE A 256 33.36 -10.94 -24.71
C ILE A 256 34.73 -10.35 -25.07
N SER A 257 35.14 -10.55 -26.32
CA SER A 257 36.35 -9.97 -26.90
C SER A 257 35.99 -8.67 -27.61
N VAL A 258 36.50 -7.55 -27.10
CA VAL A 258 36.36 -6.25 -27.76
C VAL A 258 37.55 -6.09 -28.72
N TYR A 259 37.26 -5.98 -30.02
CA TYR A 259 38.25 -5.66 -31.03
C TYR A 259 38.29 -4.14 -31.22
N ASP A 260 39.48 -3.57 -31.35
CA ASP A 260 39.70 -2.18 -31.77
C ASP A 260 39.53 -2.02 -33.29
#